data_AF-A0A938H4J5-F1
#
_entry.id   AF-A0A938H4J5-F1
#
_cell.length_a   1.000
_cell.length_b   1.000
_cell.length_c   1.000
_cell.angle_alpha   90.00
_cell.angle_beta   90.00
_cell.angle_gamma   90.00
#
_symmetry.space_group_name_H-M   'P 1'
#
loop_
_entity.id
_entity.type
_entity.pdbx_description
1 polymer ?
#
loop_
_entity_poly.entity_id
_entity_poly.type
_entity_poly.pdbx_seq_one_letter_code
_entity_poly.pdbx_strand_id
1 'polypeptide(L)'
;MGIRELIERRHRPDVVLDLAKRAGVTIPVQDAGMEKLLDSYRKSGLATFHRWFYSRGHGWHPACGSEVDDAAVCALPPCARHVLGHPNDLLLNPSGMQLVTRCLLAAGWHPRSIAGLITSRFQDPAHDWRGQWDHYDPAVRADFYVRLFAGEIDQRLELGVDFNCVSQQEKGFCWHPHRCSLASIHRRLYVSESESEPIPS
;
A
#
# COMPACT_ATOMS: atom_id res chain seq x y z
N MET A 1 -19.96 -36.16 -0.52
CA MET A 1 -18.97 -35.75 0.49
C MET A 1 -19.26 -34.31 0.86
N GLY A 2 -19.46 -34.02 2.15
CA GLY A 2 -19.80 -32.65 2.61
C GLY A 2 -18.57 -31.75 2.71
N ILE A 3 -18.77 -30.43 2.77
CA ILE A 3 -17.68 -29.43 2.89
C ILE A 3 -16.83 -29.64 4.15
N ARG A 4 -17.46 -30.05 5.25
CA ARG A 4 -16.79 -30.26 6.54
C ARG A 4 -15.84 -31.45 6.50
N GLU A 5 -16.27 -32.53 5.86
CA GLU A 5 -15.49 -33.76 5.64
C GLU A 5 -14.30 -33.52 4.70
N LEU A 6 -14.47 -32.64 3.70
CA LEU A 6 -13.39 -32.19 2.81
C LEU A 6 -12.31 -31.38 3.56
N ILE A 7 -12.73 -30.48 4.46
CA ILE A 7 -11.80 -29.67 5.27
C ILE A 7 -10.98 -30.56 6.21
N GLU A 8 -11.59 -31.58 6.81
CA GLU A 8 -10.87 -32.53 7.67
C GLU A 8 -9.87 -33.37 6.89
N ARG A 9 -10.24 -33.82 5.69
CA ARG A 9 -9.39 -34.68 4.83
C ARG A 9 -8.26 -33.94 4.11
N ARG A 10 -8.34 -32.62 3.93
CA ARG A 10 -7.31 -31.83 3.22
C ARG A 10 -5.91 -31.93 3.85
N HIS A 11 -5.85 -32.27 5.13
CA HIS A 11 -4.61 -32.42 5.90
C HIS A 11 -3.98 -33.82 5.76
N ARG A 12 -4.57 -34.73 4.98
CA ARG A 12 -4.11 -36.10 4.76
C ARG A 12 -3.65 -36.28 3.30
N PRO A 13 -2.34 -36.20 3.02
CA PRO A 13 -1.81 -36.19 1.65
C PRO A 13 -2.19 -37.43 0.84
N ASP A 14 -2.21 -38.60 1.49
CA ASP A 14 -2.64 -39.89 0.93
C ASP A 14 -4.07 -39.84 0.40
N VAL A 15 -4.98 -39.28 1.19
CA VAL A 15 -6.41 -39.16 0.86
C VAL A 15 -6.63 -38.12 -0.24
N VAL A 16 -5.90 -37.01 -0.21
CA VAL A 16 -5.99 -35.95 -1.23
C VAL A 16 -5.51 -36.45 -2.59
N LEU A 17 -4.39 -37.17 -2.64
CA LEU A 17 -3.83 -37.73 -3.88
C LEU A 17 -4.76 -38.79 -4.49
N ASP A 18 -5.33 -39.67 -3.67
CA ASP A 18 -6.30 -40.66 -4.12
C ASP A 18 -7.61 -40.01 -4.62
N LEU A 19 -8.08 -38.96 -3.94
CA LEU A 19 -9.24 -38.19 -4.39
C LEU A 19 -8.96 -37.48 -5.73
N ALA A 20 -7.80 -36.84 -5.88
CA ALA A 20 -7.43 -36.13 -7.11
C ALA A 20 -7.31 -37.05 -8.33
N LYS A 21 -6.88 -38.31 -8.14
CA LYS A 21 -6.82 -39.32 -9.22
C LYS A 21 -8.20 -39.76 -9.72
N ARG A 22 -9.22 -39.68 -8.88
CA ARG A 22 -10.56 -40.24 -9.16
C ARG A 22 -11.64 -39.17 -9.36
N ALA A 23 -11.39 -37.95 -8.93
CA ALA A 23 -12.29 -36.83 -9.09
C ALA A 23 -11.96 -36.06 -10.38
N GLY A 24 -12.84 -36.16 -11.37
CA GLY A 24 -12.87 -35.17 -12.46
C GLY A 24 -13.41 -33.86 -11.91
N VAL A 25 -12.55 -32.85 -11.75
CA VAL A 25 -13.00 -31.50 -11.39
C VAL A 25 -13.29 -30.72 -12.67
N THR A 26 -14.56 -30.58 -13.00
CA THR A 26 -14.98 -29.58 -13.99
C THR A 26 -14.79 -28.21 -13.35
N ILE A 27 -13.93 -27.37 -13.93
CA ILE A 27 -13.85 -25.97 -13.52
C ILE A 27 -15.22 -25.35 -13.78
N PRO A 28 -15.92 -24.84 -12.76
CA PRO A 28 -17.24 -24.28 -12.96
C PRO A 28 -17.14 -23.06 -13.88
N VAL A 29 -17.92 -23.07 -14.95
CA VAL A 29 -18.07 -21.91 -15.84
C VAL A 29 -18.84 -20.84 -15.07
N GLN A 30 -18.21 -19.68 -14.86
CA GLN A 30 -18.75 -18.57 -14.06
C GLN A 30 -18.75 -17.25 -14.86
N ASP A 31 -18.84 -17.35 -16.20
CA ASP A 31 -18.71 -16.22 -17.12
C ASP A 31 -19.69 -15.09 -16.80
N ALA A 32 -20.96 -15.42 -16.54
CA ALA A 32 -21.98 -14.43 -16.17
C ALA A 32 -21.68 -13.72 -14.83
N GLY A 33 -21.04 -14.41 -13.88
CA GLY A 33 -20.58 -13.80 -12.63
C GLY A 33 -19.40 -12.86 -12.85
N MET A 34 -18.46 -13.27 -13.70
CA MET A 34 -17.30 -12.47 -14.09
C MET A 34 -17.72 -11.22 -14.86
N GLU A 35 -18.66 -11.32 -15.78
CA GLU A 35 -19.21 -10.17 -16.52
C GLU A 35 -19.82 -9.13 -15.58
N LYS A 36 -20.65 -9.56 -14.63
CA LYS A 36 -21.25 -8.66 -13.63
C LYS A 36 -20.18 -7.98 -12.76
N LEU A 37 -19.13 -8.71 -12.38
CA LEU A 37 -18.01 -8.16 -11.62
C LEU A 37 -17.26 -7.11 -12.44
N LEU A 38 -16.93 -7.40 -13.70
CA LEU A 38 -16.23 -6.48 -14.60
C LEU A 38 -17.04 -5.22 -14.84
N ASP A 39 -18.36 -5.34 -15.03
CA ASP A 39 -19.24 -4.19 -15.20
C ASP A 39 -19.36 -3.34 -13.94
N SER A 40 -19.44 -3.98 -12.77
CA SER A 40 -19.44 -3.29 -11.47
C SER A 40 -18.12 -2.53 -11.27
N TYR A 41 -16.99 -3.17 -11.56
CA TYR A 41 -15.67 -2.53 -11.51
C TYR A 41 -15.59 -1.33 -12.47
N ARG A 42 -15.93 -1.51 -13.76
CA ARG A 42 -15.83 -0.44 -14.77
C ARG A 42 -16.63 0.81 -14.41
N LYS A 43 -17.76 0.65 -13.73
CA LYS A 43 -18.66 1.74 -13.27
C LYS A 43 -18.25 2.33 -11.90
N SER A 44 -17.32 1.70 -11.18
CA SER A 44 -16.91 2.12 -9.85
C SER A 44 -15.92 3.30 -9.86
N GLY A 45 -15.84 4.01 -8.73
CA GLY A 45 -14.78 5.00 -8.47
C GLY A 45 -13.39 4.37 -8.52
N LEU A 46 -13.24 3.11 -8.08
CA LEU A 46 -11.97 2.39 -8.10
C LEU A 46 -11.39 2.25 -9.52
N ALA A 47 -12.23 2.04 -10.54
CA ALA A 47 -11.74 2.00 -11.92
C ALA A 47 -11.23 3.37 -12.39
N THR A 48 -11.84 4.47 -11.95
CA THR A 48 -11.36 5.83 -12.20
C THR A 48 -10.01 6.06 -11.50
N PHE A 49 -9.90 5.71 -10.22
CA PHE A 49 -8.66 5.77 -9.47
C PHE A 49 -7.55 4.95 -10.13
N HIS A 50 -7.82 3.70 -10.55
CA HIS A 50 -6.82 2.88 -11.22
C HIS A 50 -6.35 3.50 -12.54
N ARG A 51 -7.25 4.05 -13.36
CA ARG A 51 -6.85 4.77 -14.58
C ARG A 51 -5.96 5.97 -14.26
N TRP A 52 -6.29 6.75 -13.24
CA TRP A 52 -5.47 7.86 -12.78
C TRP A 52 -4.10 7.39 -12.24
N PHE A 53 -4.08 6.35 -11.40
CA PHE A 53 -2.86 5.76 -10.86
C PHE A 53 -1.90 5.34 -11.98
N TYR A 54 -2.40 4.65 -13.01
CA TYR A 54 -1.62 4.21 -14.17
C TYR A 54 -1.49 5.27 -15.29
N SER A 55 -2.05 6.48 -15.12
CA SER A 55 -1.89 7.56 -16.10
C SER A 55 -0.46 8.10 -16.17
N ARG A 56 0.33 7.86 -15.11
CA ARG A 56 1.77 8.09 -15.09
C ARG A 56 2.49 6.76 -15.35
N GLY A 57 3.56 6.82 -16.15
CA GLY A 57 4.35 5.64 -16.51
C GLY A 57 4.94 4.88 -15.31
N HIS A 58 5.35 3.64 -15.55
CA HIS A 58 6.17 2.89 -14.60
C HIS A 58 7.56 3.52 -14.52
N GLY A 59 7.99 3.89 -13.32
CA GLY A 59 9.33 4.38 -13.07
C GLY A 59 9.38 5.52 -12.07
N TRP A 60 10.39 5.47 -11.20
CA TRP A 60 10.99 6.68 -10.65
C TRP A 60 11.43 7.54 -11.85
N HIS A 61 10.90 8.76 -11.96
CA HIS A 61 11.25 9.65 -13.06
C HIS A 61 12.66 10.19 -12.77
N PRO A 62 13.70 9.94 -13.58
CA PRO A 62 15.03 10.51 -13.35
C PRO A 62 15.06 12.04 -13.46
N ALA A 63 13.97 12.65 -13.93
CA ALA A 63 13.75 14.10 -13.96
C ALA A 63 13.38 14.68 -12.58
N CYS A 64 13.01 13.84 -11.61
CA CYS A 64 13.05 14.19 -10.19
C CYS A 64 14.51 13.98 -9.75
N GLY A 65 15.32 15.03 -9.85
CA GLY A 65 16.71 14.96 -9.43
C GLY A 65 16.80 14.56 -7.96
N SER A 66 17.83 13.80 -7.60
CA SER A 66 18.09 13.33 -6.23
C SER A 66 17.95 14.45 -5.19
N GLU A 67 18.31 15.69 -5.54
CA GLU A 67 18.20 16.85 -4.65
C GLU A 67 16.75 17.23 -4.29
N VAL A 68 15.81 17.16 -5.24
CA VAL A 68 14.39 17.48 -4.99
C VAL A 68 13.72 16.37 -4.17
N ASP A 69 14.10 15.12 -4.46
CA ASP A 69 13.61 13.95 -3.74
C ASP A 69 14.16 13.91 -2.31
N ASP A 70 15.44 14.21 -2.13
CA ASP A 70 16.07 14.31 -0.82
C ASP A 70 15.46 15.43 0.00
N ALA A 71 15.19 16.60 -0.60
CA ALA A 71 14.50 17.70 0.07
C ALA A 71 13.09 17.29 0.52
N ALA A 72 12.32 16.59 -0.34
CA ALA A 72 10.98 16.11 0.01
C ALA A 72 11.01 15.04 1.12
N VAL A 73 11.95 14.09 1.05
CA VAL A 73 12.17 13.08 2.10
C VAL A 73 12.64 13.74 3.41
N CYS A 74 13.47 14.78 3.32
CA CYS A 74 13.89 15.60 4.45
C CYS A 74 12.77 16.47 5.03
N ALA A 75 11.69 16.70 4.29
CA ALA A 75 10.49 17.38 4.80
C ALA A 75 9.50 16.43 5.49
N LEU A 76 9.67 15.11 5.34
CA LEU A 76 8.83 14.11 6.00
C LEU A 76 9.00 14.12 7.52
N PRO A 77 7.96 13.72 8.28
CA PRO A 77 8.07 13.55 9.72
C PRO A 77 9.13 12.49 10.05
N PRO A 78 9.78 12.58 11.24
CA PRO A 78 10.88 11.68 11.60
C PRO A 78 10.55 10.20 11.46
N CYS A 79 9.33 9.77 11.77
CA CYS A 79 8.89 8.38 11.63
C CYS A 79 8.92 7.89 10.17
N ALA A 80 8.30 8.61 9.24
CA ALA A 80 8.27 8.24 7.83
C ALA A 80 9.66 8.33 7.18
N ARG A 81 10.47 9.33 7.57
CA ARG A 81 11.85 9.45 7.12
C ARG A 81 12.70 8.27 7.58
N HIS A 82 12.53 7.82 8.82
CA HIS A 82 13.27 6.69 9.35
C HIS A 82 12.94 5.39 8.59
N VAL A 83 11.67 5.18 8.23
CA VAL A 83 11.26 4.04 7.38
C VAL A 83 11.97 4.08 6.02
N LEU A 84 12.10 5.24 5.38
CA LEU A 84 12.78 5.38 4.10
C LEU A 84 14.32 5.30 4.20
N GLY A 85 14.89 5.63 5.36
CA GLY A 85 16.34 5.55 5.61
C GLY A 85 16.81 4.16 6.06
N HIS A 86 15.94 3.39 6.72
CA HIS A 86 16.19 2.02 7.17
C HIS A 86 15.08 1.09 6.65
N PRO A 87 14.96 0.91 5.33
CA PRO A 87 13.79 0.27 4.74
C PRO A 87 13.71 -1.23 5.00
N ASN A 88 14.84 -1.90 5.28
CA ASN A 88 14.84 -3.32 5.60
C ASN A 88 14.00 -3.60 6.86
N ASP A 89 13.20 -4.66 6.81
CA ASP A 89 12.05 -4.98 7.67
C ASP A 89 10.90 -3.94 7.67
N LEU A 90 11.20 -2.64 7.72
CA LEU A 90 10.19 -1.58 7.87
C LEU A 90 9.30 -1.40 6.63
N LEU A 91 9.87 -1.43 5.41
CA LEU A 91 9.11 -1.42 4.16
C LEU A 91 8.65 -2.81 3.72
N LEU A 92 9.11 -3.89 4.37
CA LEU A 92 8.48 -5.21 4.18
C LEU A 92 7.16 -5.28 4.93
N ASN A 93 7.03 -4.57 6.05
CA ASN A 93 5.78 -4.44 6.80
C ASN A 93 4.79 -3.48 6.10
N PRO A 94 3.54 -3.92 5.83
CA PRO A 94 2.51 -3.05 5.25
C PRO A 94 2.28 -1.74 6.00
N SER A 95 2.44 -1.72 7.33
CA SER A 95 2.28 -0.51 8.15
C SER A 95 3.32 0.56 7.84
N GLY A 96 4.56 0.18 7.52
CA GLY A 96 5.60 1.13 7.13
C GLY A 96 5.32 1.73 5.76
N MET A 97 4.92 0.90 4.78
CA MET A 97 4.49 1.37 3.46
C MET A 97 3.26 2.30 3.56
N GLN A 98 2.30 1.98 4.42
CA GLN A 98 1.11 2.80 4.66
C GLN A 98 1.48 4.17 5.24
N LEU A 99 2.36 4.21 6.25
CA LEU A 99 2.85 5.45 6.86
C LEU A 99 3.51 6.35 5.81
N VAL A 100 4.45 5.82 5.04
CA VAL A 100 5.15 6.56 3.98
C VAL A 100 4.16 7.06 2.92
N THR A 101 3.24 6.21 2.49
CA THR A 101 2.23 6.56 1.47
C THR A 101 1.35 7.71 1.95
N ARG A 102 0.80 7.63 3.17
CA ARG A 102 -0.04 8.70 3.75
C ARG A 102 0.73 10.02 3.87
N CYS A 103 1.98 9.98 4.35
CA CYS A 103 2.79 11.19 4.49
C CYS A 103 3.11 11.86 3.16
N LEU A 104 3.46 11.09 2.12
CA LEU A 104 3.77 11.62 0.80
C LEU A 104 2.52 12.09 0.04
N LEU A 105 1.40 11.38 0.16
CA LEU A 105 0.10 11.83 -0.36
C LEU A 105 -0.28 13.20 0.21
N ALA A 106 -0.14 13.38 1.53
CA ALA A 106 -0.40 14.66 2.18
C ALA A 106 0.60 15.76 1.80
N ALA A 107 1.74 15.40 1.21
CA ALA A 107 2.70 16.32 0.60
C ALA A 107 2.42 16.56 -0.90
N GLY A 108 1.31 16.05 -1.44
CA GLY A 108 0.89 16.24 -2.83
C GLY A 108 1.53 15.27 -3.83
N TRP A 109 2.22 14.23 -3.37
CA TRP A 109 2.84 13.25 -4.26
C TRP A 109 1.78 12.39 -4.95
N HIS A 110 2.00 12.13 -6.24
CA HIS A 110 1.19 11.16 -6.97
C HIS A 110 1.52 9.73 -6.49
N PRO A 111 0.54 8.84 -6.26
CA PRO A 111 0.76 7.47 -5.81
C PRO A 111 1.76 6.69 -6.67
N ARG A 112 1.68 6.81 -8.00
CA ARG A 112 2.66 6.21 -8.91
C ARG A 112 4.11 6.62 -8.58
N SER A 113 4.34 7.89 -8.24
CA SER A 113 5.66 8.41 -7.87
C SER A 113 6.11 7.88 -6.50
N ILE A 114 5.17 7.72 -5.55
CA ILE A 114 5.44 7.08 -4.25
C ILE A 114 5.86 5.62 -4.44
N ALA A 115 5.16 4.88 -5.30
CA ALA A 115 5.54 3.50 -5.65
C ALA A 115 6.94 3.46 -6.25
N GLY A 116 7.27 4.36 -7.18
CA GLY A 116 8.61 4.49 -7.74
C GLY A 116 9.70 4.76 -6.67
N LEU A 117 9.43 5.63 -5.70
CA LEU A 117 10.35 5.88 -4.58
C LEU A 117 10.56 4.61 -3.74
N ILE A 118 9.49 3.89 -3.37
CA ILE A 118 9.61 2.64 -2.60
C ILE A 118 10.35 1.57 -3.40
N THR A 119 10.07 1.43 -4.69
CA THR A 119 10.83 0.55 -5.59
C THR A 119 12.31 0.89 -5.59
N SER A 120 12.68 2.18 -5.62
CA SER A 120 14.10 2.58 -5.54
C SER A 120 14.77 2.10 -4.25
N ARG A 121 14.06 2.12 -3.11
CA ARG A 121 14.59 1.61 -1.81
C ARG A 121 14.73 0.10 -1.79
N PHE A 122 13.85 -0.62 -2.46
CA PHE A 122 13.98 -2.07 -2.62
C PHE A 122 15.13 -2.45 -3.57
N GLN A 123 15.41 -1.63 -4.58
CA GLN A 123 16.46 -1.89 -5.56
C GLN A 123 17.84 -1.39 -5.12
N ASP A 124 17.92 -0.51 -4.11
CA ASP A 124 19.19 -0.01 -3.60
C ASP A 124 19.97 -1.13 -2.86
N PRO A 125 21.15 -1.54 -3.38
CA PRO A 125 21.97 -2.57 -2.75
C PRO A 125 22.55 -2.15 -1.40
N ALA A 126 22.59 -0.84 -1.08
CA ALA A 126 23.07 -0.36 0.22
C ALA A 126 22.20 -0.81 1.40
N HIS A 127 20.96 -1.25 1.15
CA HIS A 127 20.02 -1.70 2.17
C HIS A 127 20.09 -3.20 2.48
N ASP A 128 21.03 -3.94 1.87
CA ASP A 128 21.32 -5.37 2.13
C ASP A 128 20.06 -6.25 2.22
N TRP A 129 19.32 -6.34 1.11
CA TRP A 129 18.10 -7.14 1.01
C TRP A 129 18.34 -8.65 0.96
N ARG A 130 19.60 -9.14 1.02
CA ARG A 130 19.96 -10.57 1.10
C ARG A 130 19.26 -11.48 0.08
N GLY A 131 19.06 -11.01 -1.15
CA GLY A 131 18.39 -11.76 -2.21
C GLY A 131 16.86 -11.82 -2.12
N GLN A 132 16.22 -11.05 -1.22
CA GLN A 132 14.76 -10.97 -1.07
C GLN A 132 14.02 -10.69 -2.39
N TRP A 133 14.67 -9.99 -3.33
CA TRP A 133 14.12 -9.57 -4.61
C TRP A 133 14.47 -10.48 -5.78
N ASP A 134 15.23 -11.56 -5.55
CA ASP A 134 15.65 -12.49 -6.62
C ASP A 134 14.46 -13.30 -7.18
N HIS A 135 13.40 -13.44 -6.39
CA HIS A 135 12.20 -14.21 -6.72
C HIS A 135 10.92 -13.37 -6.78
N TYR A 136 11.03 -12.07 -6.48
CA TYR A 136 9.87 -11.19 -6.38
C TYR A 136 10.20 -9.80 -6.93
N ASP A 137 9.38 -9.31 -7.86
CA ASP A 137 9.58 -7.99 -8.46
C ASP A 137 9.31 -6.87 -7.43
N PRO A 138 10.33 -6.07 -7.07
CA PRO A 138 10.18 -4.92 -6.18
C PRO A 138 9.11 -3.91 -6.60
N ALA A 139 8.98 -3.69 -7.91
CA ALA A 139 8.02 -2.74 -8.47
C ALA A 139 6.60 -3.22 -8.26
N VAL A 140 6.35 -4.52 -8.47
CA VAL A 140 5.04 -5.14 -8.22
C VAL A 140 4.66 -5.02 -6.75
N ARG A 141 5.61 -5.21 -5.82
CA ARG A 141 5.35 -5.03 -4.38
C ARG A 141 4.88 -3.61 -4.06
N ALA A 142 5.69 -2.63 -4.48
CA ALA A 142 5.46 -1.23 -4.18
C ALA A 142 4.13 -0.76 -4.78
N ASP A 143 3.90 -1.10 -6.05
CA ASP A 143 2.67 -0.79 -6.76
C ASP A 143 1.44 -1.34 -6.04
N PHE A 144 1.49 -2.60 -5.61
CA PHE A 144 0.36 -3.22 -4.92
C PHE A 144 -0.03 -2.46 -3.66
N TYR A 145 0.91 -2.24 -2.74
CA TYR A 145 0.60 -1.63 -1.45
C TYR A 145 0.29 -0.13 -1.56
N VAL A 146 1.04 0.62 -2.37
CA VAL A 146 0.75 2.05 -2.56
C VAL A 146 -0.61 2.24 -3.22
N ARG A 147 -0.95 1.44 -4.24
CA ARG A 147 -2.26 1.51 -4.90
C ARG A 147 -3.40 1.15 -3.96
N LEU A 148 -3.20 0.15 -3.09
CA LEU A 148 -4.16 -0.22 -2.07
C LEU A 148 -4.42 0.96 -1.12
N PHE A 149 -3.38 1.46 -0.44
CA PHE A 149 -3.55 2.50 0.58
C PHE A 149 -4.00 3.85 -0.01
N ALA A 150 -3.45 4.26 -1.15
CA ALA A 150 -3.89 5.48 -1.81
C ALA A 150 -5.33 5.36 -2.34
N GLY A 151 -5.71 4.17 -2.82
CA GLY A 151 -7.06 3.90 -3.31
C GLY A 151 -8.09 3.92 -2.18
N GLU A 152 -7.77 3.36 -1.02
CA GLU A 152 -8.65 3.43 0.16
C GLU A 152 -8.93 4.88 0.59
N ILE A 153 -7.92 5.75 0.53
CA ILE A 153 -8.06 7.18 0.85
C ILE A 153 -8.89 7.90 -0.23
N ASP A 154 -8.57 7.69 -1.52
CA ASP A 154 -9.28 8.30 -2.65
C ASP A 154 -10.78 7.91 -2.66
N GLN A 155 -11.07 6.65 -2.36
CA GLN A 155 -12.43 6.13 -2.25
C GLN A 155 -13.11 6.44 -0.91
N ARG A 156 -12.44 7.19 -0.01
CA ARG A 156 -12.93 7.58 1.33
C ARG A 156 -13.30 6.39 2.22
N LEU A 157 -12.62 5.27 2.05
CA LEU A 157 -12.75 4.07 2.87
C LEU A 157 -11.82 4.11 4.09
N GLU A 158 -10.69 4.79 3.96
CA GLU A 158 -9.75 5.07 5.04
C GLU A 158 -10.03 6.46 5.65
N LEU A 159 -10.23 6.51 6.97
CA LEU A 159 -10.60 7.73 7.70
C LEU A 159 -9.47 8.27 8.59
N GLY A 160 -8.30 7.63 8.58
CA GLY A 160 -7.12 8.11 9.30
C GLY A 160 -7.16 7.89 10.82
N VAL A 161 -8.11 7.08 11.32
CA VAL A 161 -8.31 6.85 12.77
C VAL A 161 -7.02 6.43 13.47
N ASP A 162 -6.24 5.56 12.84
CA ASP A 162 -4.96 5.05 13.34
C ASP A 162 -3.73 5.82 12.81
N PHE A 163 -3.96 6.94 12.11
CA PHE A 163 -2.91 7.80 11.56
C PHE A 163 -2.54 8.92 12.50
N ASN A 164 -2.09 8.55 13.70
CA ASN A 164 -1.68 9.48 14.75
C ASN A 164 -0.39 9.00 15.43
N CYS A 165 0.28 9.87 16.18
CA CYS A 165 1.57 9.53 16.79
C CYS A 165 1.48 8.41 17.82
N VAL A 166 0.37 8.24 18.53
CA VAL A 166 0.20 7.18 19.54
C VAL A 166 0.16 5.82 18.84
N SER A 167 -0.70 5.67 17.84
CA SER A 167 -0.80 4.43 17.06
C SER A 167 0.52 4.07 16.36
N GLN A 168 1.27 5.06 15.86
CA GLN A 168 2.59 4.77 15.27
C GLN A 168 3.64 4.34 16.30
N GLN A 169 3.55 4.80 17.55
CA GLN A 169 4.42 4.30 18.64
C GLN A 169 4.07 2.85 18.98
N GLU A 170 2.78 2.54 19.14
CA GLU A 170 2.30 1.18 19.44
C GLU A 170 2.69 0.18 18.35
N LYS A 171 2.67 0.60 17.08
CA LYS A 171 3.11 -0.21 15.94
C LYS A 171 4.64 -0.31 15.80
N GLY A 172 5.41 0.45 16.58
CA GLY A 172 6.88 0.47 16.52
C GLY A 172 7.49 1.30 15.38
N PHE A 173 6.74 2.26 14.81
CA PHE A 173 7.20 3.12 13.71
C PHE A 173 7.54 4.57 14.13
N CYS A 174 7.46 4.90 15.42
CA CYS A 174 7.78 6.24 15.92
C CYS A 174 8.84 6.18 17.03
N TRP A 175 10.08 6.52 16.68
CA TRP A 175 11.24 6.52 17.58
C TRP A 175 11.50 7.86 18.28
N HIS A 176 10.74 8.90 17.94
CA HIS A 176 10.94 10.26 18.44
C HIS A 176 9.63 10.89 18.89
N PRO A 177 8.95 10.36 19.93
CA PRO A 177 7.60 10.76 20.31
C PRO A 177 7.47 12.26 20.64
N HIS A 178 8.53 12.87 21.17
CA HIS A 178 8.55 14.31 21.52
C HIS A 178 8.95 15.24 20.36
N ARG A 179 9.43 14.69 19.24
CA ARG A 179 9.88 15.47 18.07
C ARG A 179 9.14 15.09 16.77
N CYS A 180 8.16 14.22 16.87
CA CYS A 180 7.38 13.72 15.75
C CYS A 180 5.90 14.09 15.94
N SER A 181 5.32 14.74 14.93
CA SER A 181 3.88 15.02 14.89
C SER A 181 3.30 14.66 13.53
N LEU A 182 2.24 13.86 13.54
CA LEU A 182 1.44 13.55 12.36
C LEU A 182 0.19 14.43 12.24
N ALA A 183 -0.09 15.30 13.21
CA ALA A 183 -1.34 16.05 13.28
C ALA A 183 -1.57 16.95 12.06
N SER A 184 -0.55 17.69 11.61
CA SER A 184 -0.66 18.54 10.42
C SER A 184 -0.86 17.73 9.13
N ILE A 185 -0.23 16.55 9.06
CA ILE A 185 -0.31 15.64 7.92
C ILE A 185 -1.70 15.00 7.86
N HIS A 186 -2.20 14.53 9.00
CA HIS A 186 -3.55 14.01 9.14
C HIS A 186 -4.58 15.04 8.69
N ARG A 187 -4.48 16.29 9.14
CA ARG A 187 -5.39 17.37 8.72
C ARG A 187 -5.40 17.55 7.20
N ARG A 188 -4.22 17.65 6.57
CA ARG A 188 -4.12 17.81 5.11
C ARG A 188 -4.72 16.64 4.32
N LEU A 189 -4.70 15.44 4.87
CA LEU A 189 -5.12 14.24 4.15
C LEU A 189 -6.60 13.89 4.36
N TYR A 190 -7.14 14.18 5.54
CA TYR A 190 -8.47 13.69 5.95
C TYR A 190 -9.48 14.79 6.34
N VAL A 191 -9.05 16.03 6.56
CA VAL A 191 -9.95 17.14 6.88
C VAL A 191 -10.14 18.00 5.63
N SER A 192 -11.38 18.11 5.14
CA SER A 192 -11.70 18.99 4.01
C SER A 192 -11.59 20.46 4.41
N GLU A 193 -11.17 21.33 3.49
CA GLU A 193 -11.05 22.79 3.70
C GLU A 193 -12.39 23.50 4.04
N SER A 194 -13.49 22.79 4.19
CA SER A 194 -14.81 23.33 4.57
C SER A 194 -15.00 23.56 6.08
N GLU A 195 -14.00 23.27 6.92
CA GLU A 195 -14.05 23.47 8.38
C GLU A 195 -13.03 24.50 8.90
N SER A 196 -12.60 25.47 8.07
CA SER A 196 -11.94 26.67 8.60
C SER A 196 -12.99 27.57 9.24
N GLU A 197 -13.01 27.63 10.58
CA GLU A 197 -13.82 28.57 11.36
C GLU A 197 -13.74 30.01 10.80
N PRO A 198 -14.85 30.78 10.81
CA PRO A 198 -14.81 32.17 10.38
C PRO A 198 -13.93 32.98 11.33
N ILE A 199 -12.99 33.73 10.74
CA ILE A 199 -12.15 34.71 11.45
C ILE A 199 -13.09 35.70 12.16
N PRO A 200 -12.98 35.88 13.49
CA PRO A 200 -13.80 36.86 14.19
C PRO A 200 -13.43 38.26 13.70
N SER A 201 -14.47 39.03 13.35
CA SER A 201 -14.40 40.43 12.90
C SER A 201 -13.93 41.36 14.00
#